data_AF-A0AAW0SVG3-F1
#
_entry.id   AF-A0AAW0SVG3-F1
#
_cell.length_a   1.000
_cell.length_b   1.000
_cell.length_c   1.000
_cell.angle_alpha   90.00
_cell.angle_beta   90.00
_cell.angle_gamma   90.00
#
_symmetry.space_group_name_H-M   'P 1'
#
loop_
_entity.id
_entity.type
_entity.pdbx_description
1 polymer ?
#
loop_
_entity_poly.entity_id
_entity_poly.type
_entity_poly.pdbx_seq_one_letter_code
_entity_poly.pdbx_strand_id
1 'polypeptide(L)'
;MPRGTHHPRGRRDEVDKHSYDGDDGEGWCLGNCLASLLQWPVMLAAAIIIPVFGITFIVMGSIYIDSCKIERYVPIWLIVQGVIMLFGDSSFHSLLLLWFIAGNVWVYKAWSQNPDYAHYWFENGCNMSLFRVAFWGIITLDVLFGVSVVVAVVAFFLRGCRR
;
A
#
# COMPACT_ATOMS: atom_id res chain seq x y z
N MET A 1 78.01 -20.31 -18.69
CA MET A 1 76.91 -21.21 -19.15
C MET A 1 77.26 -22.63 -18.68
N PRO A 2 76.31 -23.47 -18.21
CA PRO A 2 74.93 -23.64 -18.70
C PRO A 2 73.87 -23.07 -17.72
N ARG A 3 72.91 -22.30 -18.21
CA ARG A 3 71.54 -22.67 -18.63
C ARG A 3 70.58 -22.86 -17.46
N GLY A 4 69.82 -21.81 -17.20
CA GLY A 4 68.60 -21.88 -16.42
C GLY A 4 67.53 -22.73 -17.10
N THR A 5 66.61 -23.23 -16.29
CA THR A 5 65.27 -23.58 -16.71
C THR A 5 64.31 -23.01 -15.67
N HIS A 6 63.72 -21.86 -16.03
CA HIS A 6 62.49 -21.38 -15.41
C HIS A 6 61.42 -22.45 -15.65
N HIS A 7 60.88 -23.00 -14.57
CA HIS A 7 59.67 -23.83 -14.64
C HIS A 7 58.48 -22.92 -14.28
N PRO A 8 57.58 -22.58 -15.23
CA PRO A 8 56.41 -21.79 -14.91
C PRO A 8 55.41 -22.71 -14.22
N ARG A 9 55.29 -22.59 -12.90
CA ARG A 9 54.27 -23.28 -12.11
C ARG A 9 53.10 -22.32 -11.86
N GLY A 10 52.52 -21.82 -12.95
CA GLY A 10 51.48 -20.77 -12.92
C GLY A 10 50.49 -20.88 -14.08
N ARG A 11 49.88 -22.06 -14.28
CA ARG A 11 48.87 -22.26 -15.33
C ARG A 11 47.85 -23.35 -15.00
N ARG A 12 47.45 -23.48 -13.73
CA ARG A 12 46.33 -24.38 -13.38
C ARG A 12 45.32 -23.80 -12.39
N ASP A 13 45.51 -22.56 -11.93
CA ASP A 13 44.57 -21.89 -11.02
C ASP A 13 43.76 -20.77 -11.70
N GLU A 14 44.00 -20.52 -13.00
CA GLU A 14 43.35 -19.44 -13.77
C GLU A 14 42.22 -19.95 -14.70
N VAL A 15 42.13 -21.26 -14.92
CA VAL A 15 41.12 -21.85 -15.83
C VAL A 15 39.78 -22.10 -15.11
N ASP A 16 39.77 -22.19 -13.78
CA ASP A 16 38.55 -22.46 -13.00
C ASP A 16 37.86 -21.21 -12.43
N LYS A 17 38.38 -19.99 -12.68
CA LYS A 17 37.66 -18.75 -12.31
C LYS A 17 36.79 -18.20 -13.43
N HIS A 18 37.11 -18.48 -14.69
CA HIS A 18 36.36 -17.90 -15.81
C HIS A 18 35.04 -18.61 -16.13
N SER A 19 34.74 -19.75 -15.50
CA SER A 19 33.48 -20.49 -15.75
C SER A 19 32.43 -20.32 -14.64
N TYR A 20 32.72 -19.54 -13.59
CA TYR A 20 31.81 -19.22 -12.48
C TYR A 20 31.65 -17.71 -12.24
N ASP A 21 32.10 -16.86 -13.18
CA ASP A 21 31.96 -15.40 -13.17
C ASP A 21 31.20 -14.95 -14.45
N GLY A 22 30.09 -15.61 -14.74
CA GLY A 22 29.37 -15.48 -16.02
C GLY A 22 27.85 -15.36 -15.92
N ASP A 23 27.26 -15.50 -14.72
CA ASP A 23 25.80 -15.43 -14.50
C ASP A 23 25.46 -14.64 -13.23
N ASP A 24 26.26 -13.61 -12.98
CA ASP A 24 26.15 -12.76 -11.80
C ASP A 24 26.19 -11.28 -12.21
N GLY A 25 26.19 -11.00 -13.52
CA GLY A 25 25.80 -9.70 -14.09
C GLY A 25 24.32 -9.65 -14.47
N GLU A 26 23.72 -10.77 -14.87
CA GLU A 26 22.32 -10.82 -15.34
C GLU A 26 21.33 -10.89 -14.18
N GLY A 27 21.64 -11.63 -13.11
CA GLY A 27 20.84 -11.67 -11.90
C GLY A 27 20.61 -10.27 -11.33
N TRP A 28 21.61 -9.38 -11.38
CA TRP A 28 21.68 -8.05 -10.76
C TRP A 28 20.73 -7.03 -11.39
N CYS A 29 20.61 -7.08 -12.72
CA CYS A 29 19.57 -6.39 -13.44
C CYS A 29 18.23 -7.13 -13.32
N LEU A 30 18.20 -8.47 -13.37
CA LEU A 30 16.96 -9.25 -13.35
C LEU A 30 16.17 -9.07 -12.05
N GLY A 31 16.79 -9.07 -10.86
CA GLY A 31 16.08 -8.87 -9.59
C GLY A 31 15.54 -7.44 -9.39
N ASN A 32 16.29 -6.43 -9.85
CA ASN A 32 15.86 -5.03 -9.78
C ASN A 32 14.84 -4.71 -10.90
N CYS A 33 14.98 -5.33 -12.07
CA CYS A 33 13.99 -5.29 -13.15
C CYS A 33 12.73 -6.05 -12.77
N LEU A 34 12.79 -7.25 -12.17
CA LEU A 34 11.61 -8.02 -11.78
C LEU A 34 10.82 -7.30 -10.69
N ALA A 35 11.50 -6.75 -9.67
CA ALA A 35 10.88 -5.92 -8.64
C ALA A 35 10.30 -4.62 -9.23
N SER A 36 11.01 -3.97 -10.17
CA SER A 36 10.48 -2.80 -10.86
C SER A 36 9.30 -3.15 -11.79
N LEU A 37 9.39 -4.26 -12.53
CA LEU A 37 8.37 -4.77 -13.46
C LEU A 37 7.10 -5.24 -12.75
N LEU A 38 7.17 -5.67 -11.48
CA LEU A 38 6.00 -5.91 -10.63
C LEU A 38 5.47 -4.63 -9.98
N GLN A 39 6.33 -3.65 -9.71
CA GLN A 39 5.89 -2.41 -9.06
C GLN A 39 5.19 -1.46 -10.03
N TRP A 40 5.65 -1.35 -11.28
CA TRP A 40 5.00 -0.54 -12.32
C TRP A 40 3.51 -0.85 -12.54
N PRO A 41 3.09 -2.12 -12.72
CA PRO A 41 1.67 -2.45 -12.89
C PRO A 41 0.85 -2.18 -11.63
N VAL A 42 1.42 -2.37 -10.43
CA VAL A 42 0.75 -2.03 -9.16
C VAL A 42 0.53 -0.53 -9.04
N MET A 43 1.51 0.29 -9.39
CA MET A 43 1.40 1.75 -9.35
C MET A 43 0.41 2.27 -10.41
N LEU A 44 0.40 1.69 -11.62
CA LEU A 44 -0.57 2.05 -12.67
C LEU A 44 -2.01 1.65 -12.27
N ALA A 45 -2.20 0.46 -11.71
CA ALA A 45 -3.50 0.04 -11.22
C ALA A 45 -3.97 0.93 -10.05
N ALA A 46 -3.09 1.25 -9.11
CA ALA A 46 -3.40 2.14 -7.99
C ALA A 46 -3.79 3.55 -8.45
N ALA A 47 -3.13 4.09 -9.48
CA ALA A 47 -3.46 5.41 -10.04
C ALA A 47 -4.88 5.51 -10.62
N ILE A 48 -5.51 4.38 -10.99
CA ILE A 48 -6.88 4.34 -11.49
C ILE A 48 -7.85 3.94 -10.37
N ILE A 49 -7.49 2.98 -9.52
CA ILE A 49 -8.36 2.45 -8.47
C ILE A 49 -8.56 3.46 -7.34
N ILE A 50 -7.50 4.14 -6.89
CA ILE A 50 -7.54 5.12 -5.80
C ILE A 50 -8.53 6.27 -6.09
N PRO A 51 -8.51 6.93 -7.26
CA PRO A 51 -9.46 8.01 -7.51
C PRO A 51 -10.90 7.52 -7.63
N VAL A 52 -11.15 6.34 -8.22
CA VAL A 52 -12.50 5.76 -8.28
C VAL A 52 -13.05 5.49 -6.89
N PHE A 53 -12.21 4.94 -6.01
CA PHE A 53 -12.57 4.69 -4.61
C PHE A 53 -12.79 5.99 -3.83
N GLY A 54 -11.93 7.00 -4.04
CA GLY A 54 -12.07 8.34 -3.45
C GLY A 54 -13.36 9.05 -3.86
N ILE A 55 -13.73 8.99 -5.14
CA ILE A 55 -15.00 9.54 -5.63
C ILE A 55 -16.19 8.84 -4.98
N THR A 56 -16.14 7.50 -4.87
CA THR A 56 -17.20 6.72 -4.23
C THR A 56 -17.40 7.16 -2.78
N PHE A 57 -16.32 7.43 -2.04
CA PHE A 57 -16.38 7.90 -0.66
C PHE A 57 -16.96 9.31 -0.52
N ILE A 58 -16.64 10.21 -1.44
CA ILE A 58 -17.22 11.56 -1.46
C ILE A 58 -18.72 11.50 -1.74
N VAL A 59 -19.14 10.69 -2.73
CA VAL A 59 -20.56 10.54 -3.09
C VAL A 59 -21.36 9.93 -1.95
N MET A 60 -20.88 8.84 -1.36
CA MET A 60 -21.57 8.20 -0.22
C MET A 60 -21.52 9.09 1.03
N GLY A 61 -20.45 9.84 1.27
CA GLY A 61 -20.40 10.79 2.37
C GLY A 61 -21.42 11.93 2.23
N SER A 62 -21.56 12.49 1.02
CA SER A 62 -22.43 13.64 0.75
C SER A 62 -23.92 13.32 0.72
N ILE A 63 -24.33 12.19 0.13
CA ILE A 63 -25.75 11.80 0.06
C ILE A 63 -26.32 11.54 1.46
N TYR A 64 -25.52 10.99 2.37
CA TYR A 64 -25.99 10.53 3.67
C TYR A 64 -25.57 11.44 4.84
N ILE A 65 -25.06 12.65 4.57
CA ILE A 65 -24.57 13.58 5.61
C ILE A 65 -25.67 14.04 6.58
N ASP A 66 -26.91 14.19 6.09
CA ASP A 66 -28.05 14.66 6.88
C ASP A 66 -28.96 13.53 7.35
N SER A 67 -28.71 12.29 6.90
CA SER A 67 -29.51 11.10 7.22
C SER A 67 -29.05 10.36 8.47
N CYS A 68 -27.92 10.74 9.09
CA CYS A 68 -27.39 10.10 10.29
C CYS A 68 -27.26 11.12 11.43
N LYS A 69 -28.17 11.04 12.40
CA LYS A 69 -28.14 11.89 13.60
C LYS A 69 -27.23 11.36 14.71
N ILE A 70 -26.94 10.05 14.71
CA ILE A 70 -26.26 9.38 15.83
C ILE A 70 -24.76 9.67 15.88
N GLU A 71 -24.09 9.71 14.72
CA GLU A 71 -22.65 10.00 14.62
C GLU A 71 -22.36 10.81 13.35
N ARG A 72 -22.33 12.14 13.49
CA ARG A 72 -22.06 13.06 12.38
C ARG A 72 -20.62 13.00 11.87
N TYR A 73 -19.69 12.43 12.65
CA TYR A 73 -18.26 12.39 12.33
C TYR A 73 -17.88 11.33 11.27
N VAL A 74 -18.66 10.25 11.13
CA VAL A 74 -18.40 9.18 10.15
C VAL A 74 -18.48 9.66 8.69
N PRO A 75 -19.58 10.30 8.22
CA PRO A 75 -19.66 10.80 6.85
C PRO A 75 -18.66 11.94 6.58
N ILE A 76 -18.36 12.79 7.58
CA ILE A 76 -17.33 13.84 7.45
C ILE A 76 -15.95 13.21 7.21
N TRP A 77 -15.62 12.15 7.95
CA TRP A 77 -14.36 11.44 7.76
C TRP A 77 -14.23 10.83 6.36
N LEU A 78 -15.29 10.19 5.85
CA LEU A 78 -15.33 9.63 4.49
C LEU A 78 -15.07 10.68 3.42
N ILE A 79 -15.66 11.88 3.56
CA ILE A 79 -15.47 12.98 2.61
C ILE A 79 -14.02 13.47 2.64
N VAL A 80 -13.50 13.76 3.83
CA VAL A 80 -12.12 14.25 3.98
C VAL A 80 -11.11 13.19 3.50
N GLN A 81 -11.35 11.91 3.80
CA GLN A 81 -10.55 10.80 3.28
C GLN A 81 -10.56 10.75 1.74
N GLY A 82 -11.73 10.88 1.11
CA GLY A 82 -11.85 10.87 -0.34
C GLY A 82 -11.15 12.06 -1.01
N VAL A 83 -11.22 13.25 -0.41
CA VAL A 83 -10.51 14.45 -0.89
C VAL A 83 -9.00 14.27 -0.78
N ILE A 84 -8.50 13.76 0.34
CA ILE A 84 -7.07 13.47 0.52
C ILE A 84 -6.60 12.40 -0.48
N MET A 85 -7.43 11.42 -0.84
CA MET A 85 -7.09 10.41 -1.85
C MET A 85 -7.04 10.94 -3.28
N LEU A 86 -7.81 11.99 -3.58
CA LEU A 86 -7.83 12.62 -4.91
C LEU A 86 -6.76 13.70 -5.08
N PHE A 87 -6.52 14.50 -4.05
CA PHE A 87 -5.68 15.69 -4.12
C PHE A 87 -4.49 15.67 -3.18
N GLY A 88 -4.33 14.63 -2.37
CA GLY A 88 -3.22 14.51 -1.44
C GLY A 88 -1.93 14.21 -2.18
N ASP A 89 -1.07 15.21 -2.29
CA ASP A 89 0.33 14.98 -2.61
C ASP A 89 0.91 13.98 -1.60
N SER A 90 1.72 13.03 -2.09
CA SER A 90 2.31 11.89 -1.37
C SER A 90 3.20 12.27 -0.17
N SER A 91 3.14 13.48 0.35
CA SER A 91 3.98 14.02 1.42
C SER A 91 3.30 13.99 2.80
N PHE A 92 1.99 13.75 2.89
CA PHE A 92 1.24 13.78 4.15
C PHE A 92 1.13 12.43 4.88
N HIS A 93 2.14 11.56 4.77
CA HIS A 93 2.13 10.23 5.37
C HIS A 93 1.93 10.24 6.89
N SER A 94 2.54 11.19 7.60
CA SER A 94 2.40 11.29 9.07
C SER A 94 1.00 11.73 9.49
N LEU A 95 0.40 12.67 8.76
CA LEU A 95 -0.97 13.13 9.02
C LEU A 95 -2.00 12.06 8.64
N LEU A 96 -1.75 11.30 7.58
CA LEU A 96 -2.58 10.18 7.17
C LEU A 96 -2.62 9.06 8.22
N LEU A 97 -1.50 8.76 8.89
CA LEU A 97 -1.48 7.75 9.96
C LEU A 97 -2.36 8.14 11.16
N LEU A 98 -2.27 9.40 11.62
CA LEU A 98 -3.13 9.88 12.71
C LEU A 98 -4.60 9.91 12.27
N TRP A 99 -4.86 10.37 11.05
CA TRP A 99 -6.20 10.42 10.46
C TRP A 99 -6.83 9.03 10.28
N PHE A 100 -6.01 8.05 9.95
CA PHE A 100 -6.39 6.64 9.82
C PHE A 100 -6.75 6.01 11.17
N ILE A 101 -5.97 6.32 12.21
CA ILE A 101 -6.28 5.89 13.59
C ILE A 101 -7.60 6.54 14.04
N ALA A 102 -7.79 7.83 13.76
CA ALA A 102 -9.04 8.53 14.07
C ALA A 102 -10.24 7.92 13.33
N GLY A 103 -10.08 7.57 12.05
CA GLY A 103 -11.09 6.88 11.25
C GLY A 103 -11.53 5.55 11.86
N ASN A 104 -10.56 4.73 12.27
CA ASN A 104 -10.83 3.49 12.97
C ASN A 104 -11.66 3.72 14.26
N VAL A 105 -11.27 4.69 15.10
CA VAL A 105 -12.01 5.02 16.33
C VAL A 105 -13.46 5.42 16.03
N TRP A 106 -13.69 6.26 15.01
CA TRP A 106 -15.05 6.72 14.67
C TRP A 106 -15.93 5.60 14.11
N VAL A 107 -15.38 4.73 13.26
CA VAL A 107 -16.11 3.58 12.72
C VAL A 107 -16.46 2.57 13.82
N TYR A 108 -15.52 2.22 14.70
CA TYR A 108 -15.78 1.29 15.79
C TYR A 108 -16.72 1.88 16.86
N LYS A 109 -16.65 3.19 17.11
CA LYS A 109 -17.61 3.88 17.98
C LYS A 109 -19.03 3.80 17.42
N ALA A 110 -19.19 4.06 16.12
CA ALA A 110 -20.47 3.95 15.44
C ALA A 110 -21.02 2.51 15.44
N TRP A 111 -20.13 1.51 15.34
CA TRP A 111 -20.52 0.10 15.48
C TRP A 111 -20.99 -0.25 16.90
N SER A 112 -20.26 0.21 17.93
CA SER A 112 -20.59 -0.04 19.34
C SER A 112 -21.97 0.51 19.75
N GLN A 113 -22.39 1.61 19.11
CA GLN A 113 -23.69 2.24 19.37
C GLN A 113 -24.89 1.48 18.79
N ASN A 114 -24.68 0.41 18.00
CA ASN A 114 -25.73 -0.44 17.43
C ASN A 114 -26.97 0.34 16.94
N PRO A 115 -26.82 1.26 15.96
CA PRO A 115 -27.93 2.06 15.49
C PRO A 115 -29.04 1.20 14.89
N ASP A 116 -30.29 1.64 15.06
CA ASP A 116 -31.44 0.96 14.48
C ASP A 116 -31.50 1.22 12.96
N TYR A 117 -31.19 0.19 12.18
CA TYR A 117 -31.20 0.23 10.71
C TYR A 117 -32.58 -0.04 10.11
N ALA A 118 -33.54 -0.55 10.89
CA ALA A 118 -34.89 -0.87 10.42
C ALA A 118 -35.74 0.40 10.33
N HIS A 119 -35.53 1.34 11.25
CA HIS A 119 -36.30 2.58 11.35
C HIS A 119 -35.45 3.82 11.05
N TYR A 120 -35.04 3.98 9.80
CA TYR A 120 -34.20 5.12 9.36
C TYR A 120 -34.85 6.51 9.55
N TRP A 121 -36.17 6.57 9.76
CA TRP A 121 -36.93 7.82 9.99
C TRP A 121 -36.93 8.30 11.45
N PHE A 122 -36.43 7.49 12.40
CA PHE A 122 -36.38 7.85 13.82
C PHE A 122 -35.15 8.69 14.17
N GLU A 123 -35.17 9.33 15.35
CA GLU A 123 -34.09 10.21 15.85
C GLU A 123 -32.72 9.52 15.93
N ASN A 124 -32.70 8.19 16.05
CA ASN A 124 -31.50 7.34 16.12
C ASN A 124 -31.30 6.45 14.87
N GLY A 125 -32.07 6.68 13.80
CA GLY A 125 -32.01 5.88 12.58
C GLY A 125 -30.78 6.20 11.72
N CYS A 126 -30.18 5.19 11.09
CA CYS A 126 -29.11 5.37 10.12
C CYS A 126 -29.25 4.39 8.95
N ASN A 127 -28.86 4.83 7.75
CA ASN A 127 -28.87 3.98 6.57
C ASN A 127 -27.79 2.90 6.64
N MET A 128 -28.21 1.63 6.54
CA MET A 128 -27.35 0.44 6.51
C MET A 128 -26.21 0.53 5.47
N SER A 129 -26.49 1.16 4.32
CA SER A 129 -25.53 1.30 3.22
C SER A 129 -24.32 2.14 3.58
N LEU A 130 -24.52 3.26 4.30
CA LEU A 130 -23.42 4.15 4.69
C LEU A 130 -22.48 3.44 5.67
N PHE A 131 -23.03 2.78 6.68
CA PHE A 131 -22.25 2.04 7.66
C PHE A 131 -21.41 0.94 6.99
N ARG A 132 -22.01 0.20 6.05
CA ARG A 132 -21.31 -0.85 5.30
C ARG A 132 -20.16 -0.27 4.47
N VAL A 133 -20.37 0.86 3.79
CA VAL A 133 -19.31 1.53 3.01
C VAL A 133 -18.20 2.04 3.92
N ALA A 134 -18.52 2.62 5.08
CA ALA A 134 -17.51 3.07 6.04
C ALA A 134 -16.66 1.89 6.57
N PHE A 135 -17.32 0.81 6.97
CA PHE A 135 -16.68 -0.36 7.58
C PHE A 135 -15.81 -1.16 6.59
N TRP A 136 -16.34 -1.51 5.42
CA TRP A 136 -15.54 -2.19 4.40
C TRP A 136 -14.52 -1.25 3.76
N GLY A 137 -14.85 0.03 3.73
CA GLY A 137 -13.99 1.10 3.26
C GLY A 137 -12.70 1.18 4.07
N ILE A 138 -12.80 1.34 5.39
CA ILE A 138 -11.62 1.38 6.27
C ILE A 138 -10.80 0.09 6.12
N ILE A 139 -11.43 -1.08 6.22
CA ILE A 139 -10.73 -2.38 6.09
C ILE A 139 -9.96 -2.48 4.77
N THR A 140 -10.55 -2.06 3.65
CA THR A 140 -9.88 -2.10 2.35
C THR A 140 -8.65 -1.19 2.33
N LEU A 141 -8.75 0.02 2.89
CA LEU A 141 -7.63 0.95 2.99
C LEU A 141 -6.53 0.45 3.91
N ASP A 142 -6.89 -0.14 5.05
CA ASP A 142 -5.96 -0.72 6.01
C ASP A 142 -5.13 -1.85 5.38
N VAL A 143 -5.79 -2.74 4.65
CA VAL A 143 -5.15 -3.85 3.94
C VAL A 143 -4.24 -3.33 2.83
N LEU A 144 -4.70 -2.37 2.02
CA LEU A 144 -3.90 -1.78 0.94
C LEU A 144 -2.64 -1.10 1.50
N PHE A 145 -2.77 -0.35 2.60
CA PHE A 145 -1.62 0.27 3.26
C PHE A 145 -0.65 -0.79 3.79
N GLY A 146 -1.14 -1.82 4.48
CA GLY A 146 -0.30 -2.92 5.00
C GLY A 146 0.45 -3.66 3.89
N VAL A 147 -0.23 -4.00 2.78
CA VAL A 147 0.39 -4.65 1.62
C VAL A 147 1.47 -3.76 1.01
N SER A 148 1.22 -2.46 0.85
CA SER A 148 2.20 -1.52 0.30
C SER A 148 3.49 -1.46 1.13
N VAL A 149 3.38 -1.48 2.46
CA VAL A 149 4.52 -1.48 3.38
C VAL A 149 5.29 -2.80 3.29
N VAL A 150 4.59 -3.94 3.27
CA VAL A 150 5.23 -5.26 3.15
C VAL A 150 6.00 -5.37 1.84
N VAL A 151 5.41 -4.96 0.72
CA VAL A 151 6.08 -4.96 -0.59
C VAL A 151 7.31 -4.04 -0.58
N ALA A 152 7.20 -2.84 0.00
CA ALA A 152 8.33 -1.92 0.11
C ALA A 152 9.48 -2.49 0.96
N VAL A 153 9.16 -3.13 2.09
CA VAL A 153 10.13 -3.77 2.98
C VAL A 153 10.81 -4.96 2.31
N VAL A 154 10.04 -5.85 1.66
CA VAL A 154 10.60 -6.98 0.89
C VAL A 154 11.51 -6.44 -0.21
N ALA A 155 11.08 -5.42 -0.96
CA ALA A 155 11.90 -4.82 -2.00
C ALA A 155 13.16 -4.12 -1.44
N PHE A 156 13.14 -3.60 -0.21
CA PHE A 156 14.31 -3.06 0.48
C PHE A 156 15.29 -4.17 0.87
N PHE A 157 14.80 -5.26 1.48
CA PHE A 157 15.64 -6.40 1.85
C PHE A 157 16.26 -7.11 0.63
N LEU A 158 15.51 -7.25 -0.46
CA LEU A 158 16.04 -7.80 -1.73
C LEU A 158 17.14 -6.91 -2.33
N ARG A 159 17.05 -5.57 -2.17
CA ARG A 159 18.10 -4.63 -2.58
C ARG A 159 19.30 -4.63 -1.62
N GLY A 160 19.08 -4.84 -0.32
CA GLY A 160 20.10 -4.89 0.71
C GLY A 160 20.92 -6.19 0.71
N CYS A 161 20.28 -7.34 0.50
CA CYS A 161 20.96 -8.64 0.35
C CYS A 161 21.79 -8.74 -0.94
N ARG A 162 21.56 -7.80 -1.87
CA ARG A 162 22.30 -7.67 -3.11
C ARG A 162 23.55 -6.80 -2.97
N ARG A 163 23.71 -5.95 -1.96
CA ARG A 163 24.96 -5.18 -1.79
C ARG A 163 26.01 -5.99 -1.05
#